data_AF-A0A920BLX0-F1
#
_entry.id   AF-A0A920BLX0-F1
#
_cell.length_a   1.000
_cell.length_b   1.000
_cell.length_c   1.000
_cell.angle_alpha   90.00
_cell.angle_beta   90.00
_cell.angle_gamma   90.00
#
_symmetry.space_group_name_H-M   'P 1'
#
loop_
_entity.id
_entity.type
_entity.pdbx_description
1 polymer ?
#
loop_
_entity_poly.entity_id
_entity_poly.type
_entity_poly.pdbx_seq_one_letter_code
_entity_poly.pdbx_strand_id
1 'polypeptide(L)'
;MCLVLWFGVGLLFAIVKLSGSGEIQFKLGDDVFQVGDAEVFAERIRSDESPIAWASLSGSRPIYVQHIGNDHLTGWFAIDARSPSDPVSCSLQWSIENQIFIDECNEANTYPADGEGLTRFEAIVNAVGVVQVDLNRIYFSLAL
;
A
#
# COMPACT_ATOMS: atom_id res chain seq x y z
N MET A 1 19.96 -47.06 13.57
CA MET A 1 20.49 -46.08 12.58
C MET A 1 19.55 -46.03 11.40
N CYS A 2 19.15 -44.93 10.78
CA CYS A 2 19.29 -43.49 11.06
C CYS A 2 18.41 -42.74 10.03
N LEU A 3 17.16 -43.17 9.77
CA LEU A 3 16.43 -42.70 8.58
C LEU A 3 15.03 -42.11 8.78
N VAL A 4 14.51 -42.04 10.01
CA VAL A 4 13.18 -41.43 10.28
C VAL A 4 13.31 -40.03 10.91
N LEU A 5 14.50 -39.65 11.37
CA LEU A 5 14.73 -38.36 12.04
C LEU A 5 15.14 -37.21 11.12
N TRP A 6 15.25 -37.43 9.80
CA TRP A 6 15.56 -36.36 8.84
C TRP A 6 14.33 -35.70 8.22
N PHE A 7 13.20 -36.40 8.12
CA PHE A 7 11.98 -35.84 7.54
C PHE A 7 11.20 -34.92 8.50
N GLY A 8 11.38 -35.09 9.82
CA GLY A 8 10.73 -34.22 10.82
C GLY A 8 11.34 -32.81 10.89
N VAL A 9 12.61 -32.64 10.54
CA VAL A 9 13.30 -31.35 10.62
C VAL A 9 13.03 -30.49 9.37
N GLY A 10 12.89 -31.11 8.19
CA GLY A 10 12.59 -30.38 6.94
C GLY A 10 11.23 -29.68 6.97
N LEU A 11 10.23 -30.26 7.61
CA LEU A 11 8.90 -29.65 7.73
C LEU A 11 8.90 -28.42 8.67
N LEU A 12 9.79 -28.39 9.66
CA LEU A 12 9.91 -27.27 10.60
C LEU A 12 10.61 -26.04 9.99
N PHE A 13 11.41 -26.21 8.92
CA PHE A 13 11.97 -25.08 8.18
C PHE A 13 11.03 -24.50 7.12
N ALA A 14 10.00 -25.24 6.70
CA ALA A 14 9.06 -24.78 5.68
C ALA A 14 8.10 -23.68 6.18
N ILE A 15 7.87 -23.58 7.49
CA ILE A 15 6.94 -22.60 8.09
C ILE A 15 7.56 -21.20 8.16
N VAL A 16 8.89 -21.09 8.14
CA VAL A 16 9.59 -19.80 8.33
C VAL A 16 9.61 -18.94 7.06
N LYS A 17 9.26 -19.50 5.89
CA LYS A 17 9.27 -18.79 4.60
C LYS A 17 7.92 -18.15 4.22
N LEU A 18 6.89 -18.28 5.06
CA LEU A 18 5.58 -17.66 4.86
C LEU A 18 5.37 -16.37 5.67
N SER A 19 6.42 -15.85 6.33
CA SER A 19 6.39 -14.58 7.06
C SER A 19 7.04 -13.46 6.23
N GLY A 20 6.56 -13.28 5.01
CA GLY A 20 7.04 -12.21 4.14
C GLY A 20 5.90 -11.69 3.30
N SER A 21 5.00 -10.91 3.90
CA SER A 21 4.06 -9.98 3.23
C SER A 21 3.22 -9.24 4.27
N GLY A 22 3.41 -7.93 4.38
CA GLY A 22 2.45 -7.03 5.02
C GLY A 22 2.62 -6.82 6.53
N GLU A 23 3.62 -6.05 6.94
CA GLU A 23 3.61 -5.44 8.26
C GLU A 23 2.55 -4.32 8.26
N ILE A 24 1.32 -4.65 8.65
CA ILE A 24 0.22 -3.69 8.78
C ILE A 24 0.52 -2.84 10.01
N GLN A 25 0.97 -1.60 9.78
CA GLN A 25 1.26 -0.64 10.84
C GLN A 25 -0.04 -0.06 11.39
N PHE A 26 -0.21 -0.14 12.72
CA PHE A 26 -1.47 0.11 13.42
C PHE A 26 -1.45 1.42 14.23
N LYS A 27 -2.50 2.25 14.13
CA LYS A 27 -2.66 3.42 15.01
C LYS A 27 -4.13 3.79 15.28
N LEU A 28 -4.39 4.22 16.52
CA LEU A 28 -5.68 4.64 17.04
C LEU A 28 -5.83 6.17 16.90
N GLY A 29 -6.90 6.64 16.25
CA GLY A 29 -7.67 7.77 16.76
C GLY A 29 -7.56 9.16 16.12
N ASP A 30 -6.74 9.38 15.09
CA ASP A 30 -6.73 10.67 14.36
C ASP A 30 -7.09 10.47 12.88
N ASP A 31 -7.81 11.44 12.29
CA ASP A 31 -8.18 11.48 10.87
C ASP A 31 -6.97 11.62 9.92
N VAL A 32 -5.81 11.94 10.50
CA VAL A 32 -4.52 12.05 9.81
C VAL A 32 -3.63 10.86 10.19
N PHE A 33 -3.28 10.06 9.20
CA PHE A 33 -2.48 8.85 9.36
C PHE A 33 -1.00 9.18 9.16
N GLN A 34 -0.19 8.92 10.18
CA GLN A 34 1.26 8.97 10.03
C GLN A 34 1.77 7.66 9.46
N VAL A 35 2.28 7.72 8.24
CA VAL A 35 2.87 6.60 7.50
C VAL A 35 4.25 6.27 8.08
N GLY A 36 5.09 7.30 8.22
CA GLY A 36 6.45 7.19 8.76
C GLY A 36 7.44 8.06 7.99
N ASP A 37 8.73 7.75 8.10
CA ASP A 37 9.81 8.55 7.49
C ASP A 37 9.74 8.54 5.96
N ALA A 38 9.70 9.73 5.35
CA ALA A 38 9.48 9.88 3.93
C ALA A 38 10.66 9.34 3.10
N GLU A 39 11.90 9.53 3.54
CA GLU A 39 13.07 9.03 2.80
C GLU A 39 13.08 7.50 2.78
N VAL A 40 12.87 6.89 3.95
CA VAL A 40 12.82 5.42 4.09
C VAL A 40 11.71 4.82 3.25
N PHE A 41 10.50 5.38 3.31
CA PHE A 41 9.35 4.81 2.60
C PHE A 41 9.38 5.11 1.10
N ALA A 42 9.90 6.25 0.65
CA ALA A 42 10.08 6.52 -0.78
C ALA A 42 11.05 5.51 -1.40
N GLU A 43 12.19 5.25 -0.73
CA GLU A 43 13.15 4.27 -1.21
C GLU A 43 12.58 2.85 -1.18
N ARG A 44 11.80 2.51 -0.15
CA ARG A 44 11.10 1.22 -0.10
C ARG A 44 10.14 1.05 -1.27
N ILE A 45 9.28 2.03 -1.56
CA ILE A 45 8.35 1.98 -2.69
C ILE A 45 9.11 1.76 -4.00
N ARG A 46 10.22 2.49 -4.18
CA ARG A 46 11.06 2.39 -5.38
C ARG A 46 11.75 1.03 -5.50
N SER A 47 12.28 0.51 -4.40
CA SER A 47 13.00 -0.77 -4.37
C SER A 47 12.06 -1.97 -4.47
N ASP A 48 10.88 -1.90 -3.85
CA ASP A 48 9.88 -2.98 -3.86
C ASP A 48 8.96 -2.90 -5.10
N GLU A 49 9.09 -1.84 -5.91
CA GLU A 49 8.23 -1.54 -7.06
C GLU A 49 6.73 -1.64 -6.70
N SER A 50 6.39 -1.20 -5.48
CA SER A 50 5.08 -1.41 -4.89
C SER A 50 4.65 -0.23 -4.00
N PRO A 51 3.39 0.23 -4.11
CA PRO A 51 2.78 1.07 -3.09
C PRO A 51 2.75 0.32 -1.76
N ILE A 52 2.61 1.10 -0.70
CA ILE A 52 2.46 0.54 0.64
C ILE A 52 0.97 0.45 0.96
N ALA A 53 0.49 -0.77 1.21
CA ALA A 53 -0.88 -1.01 1.62
C ALA A 53 -1.07 -0.69 3.11
N TRP A 54 -2.08 0.10 3.44
CA TRP A 54 -2.50 0.42 4.79
C TRP A 54 -3.95 0.05 5.01
N ALA A 55 -4.26 -0.59 6.15
CA ALA A 55 -5.61 -0.86 6.60
C ALA A 55 -5.77 -0.39 8.04
N SER A 56 -6.79 0.43 8.31
CA SER A 56 -7.10 0.87 9.67
C SER A 56 -7.76 -0.27 10.48
N LEU A 57 -7.31 -0.47 11.72
CA LEU A 57 -7.97 -1.39 12.69
C LEU A 57 -9.35 -0.92 13.12
N SER A 58 -9.61 0.40 13.11
CA SER A 58 -10.94 0.95 13.40
C SER A 58 -11.89 0.84 12.21
N GLY A 59 -11.42 0.27 11.09
CA GLY A 59 -12.25 -0.41 10.11
C GLY A 59 -13.13 0.48 9.24
N SER A 60 -12.57 1.22 8.29
CA SER A 60 -13.44 1.60 7.14
C SER A 60 -12.77 1.93 5.81
N ARG A 61 -11.47 2.22 5.74
CA ARG A 61 -10.85 2.60 4.46
C ARG A 61 -9.45 2.02 4.30
N PRO A 62 -9.30 0.87 3.63
CA PRO A 62 -7.99 0.45 3.17
C PRO A 62 -7.50 1.45 2.12
N ILE A 63 -6.22 1.79 2.16
CA ILE A 63 -5.58 2.70 1.23
C ILE A 63 -4.25 2.14 0.73
N TYR A 64 -3.83 2.60 -0.44
CA TYR A 64 -2.45 2.50 -0.89
C TYR A 64 -1.78 3.85 -0.74
N VAL A 65 -0.61 3.91 -0.14
CA VAL A 65 0.23 5.10 -0.13
C VAL A 65 1.32 4.92 -1.17
N GLN A 66 1.44 5.90 -2.04
CA GLN A 66 2.33 5.88 -3.18
C GLN A 66 3.17 7.15 -3.18
N HIS A 67 4.38 6.99 -3.69
CA HIS A 67 5.32 8.06 -3.98
C HIS A 67 5.73 7.94 -5.44
N ILE A 68 5.69 9.06 -6.16
CA ILE A 68 6.20 9.16 -7.54
C ILE A 68 7.09 10.39 -7.62
N GLY A 69 8.33 10.16 -8.06
CA GLY A 69 9.33 11.21 -8.24
C GLY A 69 10.65 10.87 -7.57
N ASN A 70 11.61 11.79 -7.69
CA ASN A 70 12.96 11.60 -7.18
C ASN A 70 13.17 12.24 -5.80
N ASP A 71 12.37 13.25 -5.46
CA ASP A 71 12.42 13.97 -4.19
C ASP A 71 11.50 13.29 -3.17
N HIS A 72 12.08 12.81 -2.06
CA HIS A 72 11.33 12.13 -1.00
C HIS A 72 10.43 13.07 -0.19
N LEU A 73 10.55 14.39 -0.34
CA LEU A 73 9.68 15.36 0.35
C LEU A 73 8.41 15.72 -0.44
N THR A 74 8.33 15.34 -1.72
CA THR A 74 7.22 15.69 -2.61
C THR A 74 6.73 14.45 -3.39
N GLY A 75 5.61 14.55 -4.10
CA GLY A 75 5.10 13.43 -4.92
C GLY A 75 4.39 12.31 -4.15
N TRP A 76 3.95 12.59 -2.93
CA TRP A 76 3.18 11.67 -2.09
C TRP A 76 1.68 11.81 -2.34
N PHE A 77 0.98 10.68 -2.36
CA PHE A 77 -0.48 10.63 -2.36
C PHE A 77 -0.95 9.28 -1.80
N ALA A 78 -2.21 9.23 -1.40
CA ALA A 78 -2.86 7.97 -1.08
C ALA A 78 -4.01 7.69 -2.05
N ILE A 79 -4.33 6.43 -2.27
CA ILE A 79 -5.39 5.93 -3.13
C ILE A 79 -6.34 5.09 -2.28
N ASP A 80 -7.64 5.25 -2.47
CA ASP A 80 -8.64 4.36 -1.88
C ASP A 80 -8.46 2.95 -2.45
N ALA A 81 -8.18 1.96 -1.61
CA ALA A 81 -7.91 0.60 -2.07
C ALA A 81 -9.20 -0.20 -2.34
N ARG A 82 -10.37 0.42 -2.26
CA ARG A 82 -11.65 -0.21 -2.60
C ARG A 82 -11.91 -0.14 -4.10
N SER A 83 -12.54 -1.18 -4.63
CA SER A 83 -12.91 -1.23 -6.05
C SER A 83 -13.83 -0.05 -6.40
N PRO A 84 -13.58 0.67 -7.51
CA PRO A 84 -14.51 1.66 -8.03
C PRO A 84 -15.83 1.04 -8.53
N SER A 85 -15.81 -0.23 -8.93
CA SER A 85 -16.99 -0.96 -9.42
C SER A 85 -17.87 -1.48 -8.27
N ASP A 86 -17.25 -2.05 -7.23
CA ASP A 86 -17.94 -2.45 -5.99
C ASP A 86 -17.07 -2.17 -4.76
N PRO A 87 -17.21 -0.99 -4.15
CA PRO A 87 -16.36 -0.56 -3.04
C PRO A 87 -16.67 -1.29 -1.71
N VAL A 88 -17.72 -2.14 -1.66
CA VAL A 88 -18.10 -2.87 -0.46
C VAL A 88 -17.56 -4.29 -0.47
N SER A 89 -17.63 -4.96 -1.63
CA SER A 89 -17.28 -6.37 -1.75
C SER A 89 -15.88 -6.63 -2.33
N CYS A 90 -15.30 -5.66 -3.04
CA CYS A 90 -14.07 -5.83 -3.79
C CYS A 90 -13.01 -4.77 -3.49
N SER A 91 -11.76 -5.12 -3.78
CA SER A 91 -10.60 -4.26 -3.61
C SER A 91 -9.89 -3.96 -4.93
N LEU A 92 -9.05 -2.92 -4.93
CA LEU A 92 -8.04 -2.72 -5.94
C LEU A 92 -6.81 -3.55 -5.58
N GLN A 93 -6.22 -4.20 -6.58
CA GLN A 93 -5.00 -4.98 -6.45
C GLN A 93 -3.86 -4.31 -7.19
N TRP A 94 -2.66 -4.31 -6.60
CA TRP A 94 -1.46 -3.82 -7.27
C TRP A 94 -0.78 -4.93 -8.07
N SER A 95 -0.50 -4.69 -9.36
CA SER A 95 0.29 -5.58 -10.20
C SER A 95 1.72 -5.06 -10.27
N ILE A 96 2.66 -5.75 -9.58
CA ILE A 96 4.08 -5.40 -9.62
C ILE A 96 4.64 -5.53 -11.05
N GLU A 97 4.26 -6.58 -11.79
CA GLU A 97 4.77 -6.81 -13.14
C GLU A 97 4.40 -5.68 -14.12
N ASN A 98 3.17 -5.18 -14.03
CA ASN A 98 2.65 -4.19 -14.97
C ASN A 98 2.69 -2.76 -14.41
N GLN A 99 3.00 -2.58 -13.13
CA GLN A 99 2.97 -1.30 -12.42
C GLN A 99 1.61 -0.58 -12.55
N ILE A 100 0.51 -1.32 -12.36
CA ILE A 100 -0.87 -0.83 -12.47
C ILE A 100 -1.75 -1.37 -11.34
N PHE A 101 -2.82 -0.64 -11.04
CA PHE A 101 -3.91 -1.15 -10.22
C PHE A 101 -4.94 -1.88 -11.09
N ILE A 102 -5.44 -3.00 -10.59
CA ILE A 102 -6.45 -3.84 -11.23
C ILE A 102 -7.64 -3.92 -10.30
N ASP A 103 -8.84 -3.71 -10.83
CA ASP A 103 -10.08 -3.92 -10.08
C ASP A 103 -10.40 -5.41 -9.95
N GLU A 104 -10.43 -5.93 -8.73
CA GLU A 104 -10.70 -7.34 -8.42
C GLU A 104 -12.07 -7.81 -8.95
N CYS A 105 -13.08 -6.94 -8.91
CA CYS A 105 -14.42 -7.25 -9.36
C CYS A 105 -14.55 -7.19 -10.90
N ASN A 106 -13.64 -6.49 -11.57
CA ASN A 106 -13.64 -6.31 -13.02
C ASN A 106 -12.21 -6.09 -13.53
N GLU A 107 -11.50 -7.18 -13.79
CA GLU A 107 -10.08 -7.14 -14.20
C GLU A 107 -9.82 -6.39 -15.51
N ALA A 108 -10.86 -6.08 -16.32
CA ALA A 108 -10.74 -5.23 -17.49
C ALA A 108 -10.52 -3.74 -17.13
N ASN A 109 -10.87 -3.33 -15.91
CA ASN A 109 -10.62 -2.00 -15.39
C ASN A 109 -9.23 -1.96 -14.75
N THR A 110 -8.31 -1.27 -15.42
CA THR A 110 -6.97 -1.04 -14.93
C THR A 110 -6.70 0.46 -14.79
N TYR A 111 -5.87 0.82 -13.82
CA TYR A 111 -5.52 2.19 -13.50
C TYR A 111 -4.00 2.34 -13.37
N PRO A 112 -3.43 3.46 -13.82
CA PRO A 112 -2.00 3.71 -13.73
C PRO A 112 -1.49 3.88 -12.28
N ALA A 113 -0.17 3.77 -12.11
CA ALA A 113 0.51 3.90 -10.80
C ALA A 113 0.27 5.23 -10.09
N ASP A 114 -0.01 6.31 -10.82
CA ASP A 114 -0.33 7.63 -10.25
C ASP A 114 -1.78 7.75 -9.76
N GLY A 115 -2.56 6.68 -9.91
CA GLY A 115 -3.95 6.59 -9.50
C GLY A 115 -4.89 7.47 -10.32
N GLU A 116 -4.53 7.83 -11.57
CA GLU A 116 -5.50 8.49 -12.47
C GLU A 116 -6.77 7.63 -12.60
N GLY A 117 -7.94 8.27 -12.52
CA GLY A 117 -9.24 7.58 -12.52
C GLY A 117 -9.67 7.00 -11.16
N LEU A 118 -8.82 7.04 -10.13
CA LEU A 118 -9.12 6.57 -8.78
C LEU A 118 -9.37 7.72 -7.79
N THR A 119 -10.02 7.38 -6.68
CA THR A 119 -10.15 8.32 -5.55
C THR A 119 -8.80 8.44 -4.85
N ARG A 120 -8.23 9.64 -4.88
CA ARG A 120 -6.95 9.96 -4.22
C ARG A 120 -7.16 10.87 -3.02
N PHE A 121 -6.29 10.73 -2.04
CA PHE A 121 -6.22 11.55 -0.85
C PHE A 121 -4.88 12.28 -0.77
N GLU A 122 -4.90 13.46 -0.18
CA GLU A 122 -3.71 14.27 0.01
C GLU A 122 -2.75 13.58 1.01
N ALA A 123 -1.48 13.51 0.65
CA ALA A 123 -0.41 13.08 1.53
C ALA A 123 0.70 14.14 1.54
N ILE A 124 1.06 14.61 2.73
CA ILE A 124 2.06 15.66 2.93
C ILE A 124 3.19 15.17 3.81
N VAL A 125 4.40 15.68 3.58
CA VAL A 125 5.53 15.47 4.48
C VAL A 125 5.59 16.63 5.45
N ASN A 126 5.57 16.34 6.75
CA ASN A 126 5.63 17.38 7.77
C ASN A 126 7.07 17.89 8.00
N ALA A 127 7.23 18.89 8.88
CA ALA A 127 8.53 19.51 9.14
C ALA A 127 9.60 18.57 9.73
N VAL A 128 9.20 17.41 10.25
CA VAL A 128 10.12 16.39 10.78
C VAL A 128 10.37 15.23 9.80
N GLY A 129 9.92 15.35 8.55
CA GLY A 129 10.17 14.35 7.51
C GLY A 129 9.20 13.16 7.52
N VAL A 130 8.08 13.25 8.24
CA VAL A 130 7.10 12.15 8.31
C VAL A 130 5.95 12.38 7.34
N VAL A 131 5.63 11.36 6.55
CA VAL A 131 4.48 11.34 5.65
C VAL A 131 3.19 11.23 6.46
N GLN A 132 2.25 12.11 6.14
CA GLN A 132 0.93 12.22 6.74
C GLN A 132 -0.14 12.16 5.66
N VAL A 133 -1.10 11.26 5.80
CA VAL A 133 -2.24 11.09 4.89
C VAL A 133 -3.50 11.59 5.58
N ASP A 134 -4.25 12.47 4.93
CA ASP A 134 -5.55 12.96 5.42
C ASP A 134 -6.68 12.40 4.54
N LEU A 135 -7.45 11.46 5.10
CA LEU A 135 -8.54 10.80 4.35
C LEU A 135 -9.78 11.67 4.14
N ASN A 136 -9.86 12.83 4.79
CA ASN A 136 -10.95 13.79 4.58
C ASN A 136 -10.64 14.77 3.44
N ARG A 137 -9.39 14.79 2.95
CA ARG A 137 -8.97 15.64 1.85
C ARG A 137 -8.81 14.85 0.57
N ILE A 138 -9.86 14.89 -0.24
CA ILE A 138 -9.83 14.31 -1.59
C ILE A 138 -8.93 15.18 -2.47
N TYR A 139 -7.88 14.57 -3.00
CA TYR A 139 -6.94 15.18 -3.93
C TYR A 139 -7.36 14.85 -5.37
N PHE A 140 -7.93 15.81 -6.08
CA PHE A 140 -8.05 15.72 -7.53
C PHE A 140 -6.80 16.36 -8.15
N SER A 141 -5.92 15.55 -8.76
CA SER A 141 -4.99 16.09 -9.74
C SER A 141 -5.83 16.59 -10.91
N LEU A 142 -6.10 17.90 -10.92
CA LEU A 142 -6.58 18.60 -12.11
C LEU A 142 -5.41 18.55 -13.08
N ALA A 143 -5.47 17.62 -14.03
CA ALA A 143 -4.66 17.71 -15.24
C ALA A 143 -4.95 19.08 -15.89
N LEU A 144 -4.00 20.00 -15.80
CA LEU A 144 -3.94 21.23 -16.59
C LEU A 144 -2.98 21.02 -17.75
#